data_AF-A0A9N9VS03-F1
#
_entry.id   AF-A0A9N9VS03-F1
#
_cell.length_a   1.000
_cell.length_b   1.000
_cell.length_c   1.000
_cell.angle_alpha   90.00
_cell.angle_beta   90.00
_cell.angle_gamma   90.00
#
_symmetry.space_group_name_H-M   'P 1'
#
loop_
_entity.id
_entity.type
_entity.pdbx_description
1 polymer ?
#
loop_
_entity_poly.entity_id
_entity_poly.type
_entity_poly.pdbx_seq_one_letter_code
_entity_poly.pdbx_strand_id
1 'polypeptide(L)'
;MAFHFTEEVFQERRDRFMDLLNRENLDGFLITKQESLYYLTGYDTFGYVFFQAMYFHKDGSMRLITRMPDLRQALYTSVLSKKDIMIRPDAASANPVALVPEVLKEFGINSPSKRIGYEPDSTALNLRVWQLLLEAVKGLCTLVDHTTLIGWELRIVKSETEMNKIRKAAYLADFPLVRALNVAKPGAYEGDLWREIVGTVYDGGGDDPSNENILVFGNKAVLPRYSAGRSRVDRQVTLEHAGVYKPYHACLIIFKIRISKRLGINKHLLPNLKILGR
;
A
#
# COMPACT_ATOMS: atom_id res chain seq x y z
N MET A 1 0.09 -18.84 -8.17
CA MET A 1 0.79 -17.67 -8.73
C MET A 1 0.59 -16.50 -7.78
N ALA A 2 1.63 -15.75 -7.44
CA ALA A 2 1.51 -14.58 -6.56
C ALA A 2 0.77 -13.41 -7.22
N PHE A 3 0.68 -13.41 -8.55
CA PHE A 3 -0.01 -12.37 -9.31
C PHE A 3 -1.50 -12.29 -8.98
N HIS A 4 -1.97 -11.07 -8.77
CA HIS A 4 -3.39 -10.78 -8.52
C HIS A 4 -4.13 -10.26 -9.76
N PHE A 5 -3.40 -10.05 -10.84
CA PHE A 5 -3.85 -9.66 -12.18
C PHE A 5 -3.07 -10.48 -13.21
N THR A 6 -3.57 -10.55 -14.43
CA THR A 6 -2.87 -11.23 -15.53
C THR A 6 -1.78 -10.32 -16.11
N GLU A 7 -0.85 -10.87 -16.89
CA GLU A 7 0.19 -10.06 -17.54
C GLU A 7 -0.42 -9.00 -18.47
N GLU A 8 -1.51 -9.33 -19.16
CA GLU A 8 -2.20 -8.42 -20.09
C GLU A 8 -2.71 -7.17 -19.36
N VAL A 9 -3.24 -7.33 -18.13
CA VAL A 9 -3.67 -6.19 -17.31
C VAL A 9 -2.48 -5.31 -16.92
N PHE A 10 -1.35 -5.91 -16.56
CA PHE A 10 -0.15 -5.11 -16.24
C PHE A 10 0.41 -4.42 -17.47
N GLN A 11 0.39 -5.07 -18.64
CA GLN A 11 0.79 -4.47 -19.91
C GLN A 11 -0.09 -3.27 -20.26
N GLU A 12 -1.42 -3.40 -20.20
CA GLU A 12 -2.35 -2.29 -20.46
C GLU A 12 -2.08 -1.08 -19.55
N ARG A 13 -1.78 -1.32 -18.27
CA ARG A 13 -1.41 -0.26 -17.33
C ARG A 13 -0.12 0.45 -17.70
N ARG A 14 0.89 -0.30 -18.16
CA ARG A 14 2.15 0.26 -18.64
C ARG A 14 1.98 1.02 -19.94
N ASP A 15 1.13 0.54 -20.85
CA ASP A 15 0.81 1.24 -22.10
C ASP A 15 0.17 2.60 -21.83
N ARG A 16 -0.85 2.63 -20.98
CA ARG A 16 -1.46 3.90 -20.51
C ARG A 16 -0.46 4.81 -19.81
N PHE A 17 0.50 4.24 -19.08
CA PHE A 17 1.55 5.04 -18.44
C PHE A 17 2.51 5.64 -19.46
N MET A 18 2.91 4.89 -20.51
CA MET A 18 3.71 5.42 -21.61
C MET A 18 3.02 6.58 -22.33
N ASP A 19 1.70 6.49 -22.54
CA ASP A 19 0.91 7.60 -23.11
C ASP A 19 0.98 8.85 -22.23
N LEU A 20 0.94 8.69 -20.90
CA LEU A 20 1.12 9.80 -19.97
C LEU A 20 2.52 10.39 -20.01
N LEU A 21 3.57 9.56 -20.09
CA LEU A 21 4.95 10.06 -20.23
C LEU A 21 5.10 10.91 -21.50
N ASN A 22 4.52 10.45 -22.62
CA ASN A 22 4.50 11.21 -23.86
C ASN A 22 3.73 12.53 -23.72
N ARG A 23 2.54 12.51 -23.11
CA ARG A 23 1.71 13.70 -22.85
C ARG A 23 2.44 14.75 -22.02
N GLU A 24 3.19 14.31 -21.00
CA GLU A 24 3.92 15.18 -20.08
C GLU A 24 5.34 15.55 -20.57
N ASN A 25 5.72 15.09 -21.77
CA ASN A 25 7.04 15.24 -22.37
C ASN A 25 8.17 14.78 -21.42
N LEU A 26 8.07 13.54 -20.95
CA LEU A 26 9.04 12.89 -20.07
C LEU A 26 9.83 11.83 -20.85
N ASP A 27 11.14 11.76 -20.63
CA ASP A 27 12.00 10.70 -21.17
C ASP A 27 11.93 9.41 -20.33
N GLY A 28 11.44 9.52 -19.10
CA GLY A 28 11.19 8.40 -18.21
C GLY A 28 10.69 8.86 -16.85
N PHE A 29 10.58 7.91 -15.93
CA PHE A 29 10.05 8.14 -14.60
C PHE A 29 10.82 7.32 -13.56
N LEU A 30 11.21 7.94 -12.45
CA LEU A 30 11.78 7.28 -11.29
C LEU A 30 10.68 7.00 -10.27
N ILE A 31 10.09 5.81 -10.35
CA ILE A 31 8.99 5.38 -9.51
C ILE A 31 9.54 4.95 -8.15
N THR A 32 9.07 5.58 -7.08
CA THR A 32 9.56 5.33 -5.72
C THR A 32 8.45 4.97 -4.74
N LYS A 33 7.19 5.23 -5.08
CA LYS A 33 6.04 4.78 -4.30
C LYS A 33 5.80 3.29 -4.48
N GLN A 34 5.64 2.57 -3.37
CA GLN A 34 5.37 1.14 -3.39
C GLN A 34 4.06 0.81 -4.13
N GLU A 35 3.04 1.63 -3.92
CA GLU A 35 1.74 1.44 -4.53
C GLU A 35 1.73 1.71 -6.05
N SER A 36 2.67 2.53 -6.54
CA SER A 36 2.89 2.76 -7.97
C SER A 36 3.66 1.58 -8.60
N LEU A 37 4.70 1.08 -7.92
CA LEU A 37 5.42 -0.12 -8.31
C LEU A 37 4.46 -1.32 -8.43
N TYR A 38 3.68 -1.57 -7.37
CA TYR A 38 2.70 -2.65 -7.33
C TYR A 38 1.67 -2.53 -8.47
N TYR A 39 1.16 -1.33 -8.73
CA TYR A 39 0.15 -1.13 -9.76
C TYR A 39 0.66 -1.50 -11.16
N LEU A 40 1.89 -1.11 -11.50
CA LEU A 40 2.47 -1.30 -12.84
C LEU A 40 3.10 -2.68 -13.05
N THR A 41 3.59 -3.33 -11.99
CA THR A 41 4.37 -4.57 -12.12
C THR A 41 3.93 -5.70 -11.21
N GLY A 42 3.06 -5.46 -10.24
CA GLY A 42 2.70 -6.42 -9.20
C GLY A 42 3.73 -6.55 -8.08
N TYR A 43 4.83 -5.81 -8.13
CA TYR A 43 5.90 -5.89 -7.12
C TYR A 43 5.38 -5.56 -5.72
N ASP A 44 5.22 -6.61 -4.94
CA ASP A 44 4.70 -6.59 -3.57
C ASP A 44 5.82 -6.89 -2.58
N THR A 45 6.06 -5.94 -1.67
CA THR A 45 7.07 -6.02 -0.62
C THR A 45 6.72 -5.05 0.50
N PHE A 46 7.13 -5.35 1.74
CA PHE A 46 7.19 -4.37 2.84
C PHE A 46 8.56 -3.67 2.94
N GLY A 47 9.51 -4.05 2.06
CA GLY A 47 10.86 -3.49 1.99
C GLY A 47 10.92 -2.02 1.57
N TYR A 48 9.79 -1.42 1.19
CA TYR A 48 9.65 0.00 0.83
C TYR A 48 10.01 0.97 1.96
N VAL A 49 10.19 0.48 3.19
CA VAL A 49 10.76 1.25 4.30
C VAL A 49 12.23 1.63 4.07
N PHE A 50 12.89 0.98 3.11
CA PHE A 50 14.22 1.34 2.61
C PHE A 50 14.12 1.90 1.19
N PHE A 51 15.15 2.63 0.76
CA PHE A 51 15.22 3.11 -0.61
C PHE A 51 15.22 1.94 -1.61
N GLN A 52 14.23 2.00 -2.49
CA GLN A 52 14.10 1.23 -3.72
C GLN A 52 13.46 2.15 -4.76
N ALA A 53 13.77 1.94 -6.03
CA ALA A 53 13.21 2.73 -7.12
C ALA A 53 13.19 1.90 -8.39
N MET A 54 12.16 2.09 -9.22
CA MET A 54 12.16 1.57 -10.58
C MET A 54 12.29 2.73 -11.54
N TYR A 55 13.32 2.69 -12.38
CA TYR A 55 13.35 3.54 -13.55
C TYR A 55 12.47 2.91 -14.63
N PHE A 56 11.51 3.68 -15.14
CA PHE A 56 10.64 3.32 -16.26
C PHE A 56 10.95 4.27 -17.41
N HIS A 57 11.50 3.75 -18.50
CA HIS A 57 11.81 4.54 -19.68
C HIS A 57 10.57 4.69 -20.58
N LYS A 58 10.53 5.75 -21.40
CA LYS A 58 9.37 6.04 -22.27
C LYS A 58 9.03 4.96 -23.29
N ASP A 59 9.92 4.01 -23.57
CA ASP A 59 9.66 2.86 -24.44
C ASP A 59 9.11 1.62 -23.69
N GLY A 60 8.85 1.75 -22.39
CA GLY A 60 8.31 0.69 -21.54
C GLY A 60 9.37 -0.23 -20.93
N SER A 61 10.64 -0.04 -21.26
CA SER A 61 11.72 -0.76 -20.59
C SER A 61 11.90 -0.26 -19.14
N MET A 62 12.26 -1.19 -18.25
CA MET A 62 12.27 -0.95 -16.81
C MET A 62 13.55 -1.46 -16.17
N ARG A 63 13.96 -0.80 -15.08
CA ARG A 63 15.02 -1.29 -14.21
C ARG A 63 14.71 -0.98 -12.74
N LEU A 64 14.46 -2.01 -11.96
CA LEU A 64 14.28 -1.94 -10.51
C LEU A 64 15.64 -1.93 -9.81
N ILE A 65 15.87 -0.94 -8.97
CA ILE A 65 16.97 -0.87 -8.01
C ILE A 65 16.39 -1.26 -6.65
N THR A 66 16.82 -2.41 -6.13
CA THR A 66 16.37 -2.92 -4.83
C THR A 66 17.52 -3.60 -4.09
N ARG A 67 17.26 -4.21 -2.94
CA ARG A 67 18.27 -4.87 -2.11
C ARG A 67 18.22 -6.38 -2.27
N MET A 68 19.29 -7.06 -1.84
CA MET A 68 19.37 -8.52 -1.91
C MET A 68 18.19 -9.24 -1.23
N PRO A 69 17.70 -8.82 -0.04
CA PRO A 69 16.53 -9.45 0.58
C PRO A 69 15.24 -9.36 -0.26
N ASP A 70 15.12 -8.31 -1.07
CA ASP A 70 13.93 -8.01 -1.87
C ASP A 70 13.98 -8.67 -3.27
N LEU A 71 15.14 -9.22 -3.70
CA LEU A 71 15.32 -9.84 -5.03
C LEU A 71 14.32 -10.98 -5.28
N ARG A 72 14.20 -11.91 -4.33
CA ARG A 72 13.29 -13.04 -4.46
C ARG A 72 11.83 -12.59 -4.44
N GLN A 73 11.51 -11.54 -3.69
CA GLN A 73 10.15 -11.01 -3.63
C GLN A 73 9.80 -10.39 -4.98
N ALA A 74 10.67 -9.55 -5.54
CA ALA A 74 10.50 -8.99 -6.88
C ALA A 74 10.27 -10.07 -7.94
N LEU A 75 11.09 -11.13 -7.96
CA LEU A 75 10.94 -12.21 -8.95
C LEU A 75 9.67 -13.06 -8.74
N TYR A 76 9.12 -13.11 -7.52
CA TYR A 76 7.97 -13.95 -7.20
C TYR A 76 6.64 -13.20 -7.34
N THR A 77 6.61 -11.91 -6.99
CA THR A 77 5.38 -11.11 -6.92
C THR A 77 5.17 -10.22 -8.14
N SER A 78 6.23 -9.92 -8.91
CA SER A 78 6.17 -9.01 -10.04
C SER A 78 6.44 -9.66 -11.39
N VAL A 79 6.00 -8.98 -12.45
CA VAL A 79 6.24 -9.33 -13.85
C VAL A 79 7.72 -9.19 -14.25
N LEU A 80 8.55 -8.65 -13.36
CA LEU A 80 9.96 -8.41 -13.61
C LEU A 80 10.75 -9.71 -13.67
N SER A 81 11.70 -9.75 -14.58
CA SER A 81 12.68 -10.82 -14.69
C SER A 81 14.02 -10.41 -14.08
N LYS A 82 14.95 -11.36 -13.94
CA LYS A 82 16.26 -11.11 -13.33
C LYS A 82 17.06 -10.00 -14.01
N LYS A 83 16.90 -9.81 -15.33
CA LYS A 83 17.58 -8.74 -16.09
C LYS A 83 17.04 -7.34 -15.79
N ASP A 84 15.82 -7.26 -15.25
CA ASP A 84 15.15 -6.00 -14.95
C ASP A 84 15.48 -5.52 -13.52
N ILE A 85 16.33 -6.23 -12.78
CA ILE A 85 16.60 -5.98 -11.36
C ILE A 85 18.11 -5.78 -11.12
N MET A 86 18.45 -4.68 -10.46
CA MET A 86 19.78 -4.37 -9.94
C MET A 86 19.77 -4.35 -8.42
N ILE A 87 20.79 -4.98 -7.84
CA ILE A 87 20.96 -5.03 -6.39
C ILE A 87 21.91 -3.92 -5.97
N ARG A 88 21.37 -2.94 -5.24
CA ARG A 88 22.20 -1.89 -4.64
C ARG A 88 22.99 -2.41 -3.45
N PRO A 89 24.16 -1.80 -3.15
CA PRO A 89 24.87 -2.07 -1.90
C PRO A 89 23.99 -1.75 -0.69
N ASP A 90 24.02 -2.62 0.33
CA ASP A 90 23.19 -2.50 1.55
C ASP A 90 24.02 -2.40 2.85
N ALA A 91 25.31 -2.07 2.72
CA ALA A 91 26.14 -1.75 3.88
C ALA A 91 25.66 -0.45 4.56
N ALA A 92 25.85 -0.32 5.87
CA ALA A 92 25.40 0.86 6.62
C ALA A 92 25.96 2.20 6.10
N SER A 93 27.16 2.18 5.51
CA SER A 93 27.83 3.32 4.90
C SER A 93 27.51 3.53 3.42
N ALA A 94 26.74 2.62 2.79
CA ALA A 94 26.44 2.70 1.37
C ALA A 94 25.50 3.87 1.06
N ASN A 95 25.76 4.54 -0.07
CA ASN A 95 24.79 5.48 -0.62
C ASN A 95 23.65 4.68 -1.29
N PRO A 96 22.40 4.75 -0.78
CA PRO A 96 21.29 3.98 -1.32
C PRO A 96 20.95 4.30 -2.78
N VAL A 97 21.25 5.51 -3.25
CA VAL A 97 20.91 5.96 -4.61
C VAL A 97 22.06 5.77 -5.61
N ALA A 98 23.17 5.14 -5.21
CA ALA A 98 24.40 5.07 -6.00
C ALA A 98 24.21 4.49 -7.41
N LEU A 99 23.26 3.57 -7.59
CA LEU A 99 22.98 2.95 -8.88
C LEU A 99 22.02 3.75 -9.77
N VAL A 100 21.36 4.80 -9.24
CA VAL A 100 20.41 5.59 -10.04
C VAL A 100 21.09 6.23 -11.26
N PRO A 101 22.26 6.89 -11.13
CA PRO A 101 22.95 7.46 -12.29
C PRO A 101 23.38 6.41 -13.31
N GLU A 102 23.80 5.23 -12.85
CA GLU A 102 24.19 4.12 -13.74
C GLU A 102 23.01 3.66 -14.59
N VAL A 103 21.86 3.42 -13.94
CA VAL A 103 20.61 3.06 -14.62
C VAL A 103 20.20 4.14 -15.61
N LEU A 104 20.17 5.41 -15.20
CA LEU A 104 19.81 6.51 -16.11
C LEU A 104 20.71 6.54 -17.35
N LYS A 105 22.03 6.37 -17.18
CA LYS A 105 23.00 6.32 -18.30
C LYS A 105 22.76 5.13 -19.23
N GLU A 106 22.42 3.95 -18.69
CA GLU A 106 22.09 2.75 -19.48
C GLU A 106 20.92 3.02 -20.46
N PHE A 107 19.96 3.86 -20.06
CA PHE A 107 18.82 4.27 -20.89
C PHE A 107 19.06 5.57 -21.69
N GLY A 108 20.31 6.01 -21.81
CA GLY A 108 20.67 7.19 -22.62
C GLY A 108 20.31 8.54 -21.96
N ILE A 109 20.03 8.55 -20.66
CA ILE A 109 19.78 9.77 -19.89
C ILE A 109 21.12 10.37 -19.44
N ASN A 110 21.64 11.28 -20.25
CA ASN A 110 23.01 11.81 -20.13
C ASN A 110 23.08 13.34 -20.28
N SER A 111 21.97 14.06 -20.11
CA SER A 111 21.91 15.50 -20.33
C SER A 111 20.82 16.14 -19.47
N PRO A 112 21.03 17.37 -18.97
CA PRO A 112 19.99 18.11 -18.24
C PRO A 112 18.71 18.35 -19.05
N SER A 113 18.78 18.30 -20.39
CA SER A 113 17.59 18.41 -21.25
C SER A 113 16.63 17.22 -21.10
N LYS A 114 17.10 16.09 -20.58
CA LYS A 114 16.28 14.90 -20.31
C LYS A 114 15.39 15.11 -19.11
N ARG A 115 14.09 14.86 -19.26
CA ARG A 115 13.08 15.12 -18.24
C ARG A 115 12.63 13.82 -17.60
N ILE A 116 12.89 13.66 -16.31
CA ILE A 116 12.54 12.44 -15.56
C ILE A 116 11.50 12.80 -14.49
N GLY A 117 10.31 12.21 -14.60
CA GLY A 117 9.27 12.35 -13.57
C GLY A 117 9.65 11.61 -12.29
N TYR A 118 9.23 12.10 -11.12
CA TYR A 118 9.41 11.39 -9.84
C TYR A 118 8.30 11.74 -8.83
N GLU A 119 8.29 11.03 -7.70
CA GLU A 119 7.28 11.13 -6.63
C GLU A 119 7.92 11.66 -5.31
N PRO A 120 8.13 12.98 -5.14
CA PRO A 120 8.81 13.56 -3.96
C PRO A 120 8.17 13.28 -2.61
N ASP A 121 6.87 12.97 -2.55
CA ASP A 121 6.16 12.60 -1.32
C ASP A 121 6.29 11.11 -0.97
N SER A 122 7.11 10.34 -1.71
CA SER A 122 7.38 8.94 -1.38
C SER A 122 8.07 8.80 -0.03
N THR A 123 7.62 7.82 0.77
CA THR A 123 8.26 7.45 2.04
C THR A 123 9.69 6.94 1.85
N ALA A 124 10.06 6.47 0.66
CA ALA A 124 11.41 6.05 0.33
C ALA A 124 12.39 7.23 0.16
N LEU A 125 11.88 8.46 0.00
CA LEU A 125 12.65 9.68 -0.24
C LEU A 125 12.63 10.64 0.96
N ASN A 126 13.05 10.17 2.13
CA ASN A 126 13.31 11.09 3.23
C ASN A 126 14.37 12.15 2.83
N LEU A 127 14.43 13.26 3.57
CA LEU A 127 15.30 14.41 3.25
C LEU A 127 16.75 14.02 2.93
N ARG A 128 17.33 13.09 3.70
CA ARG A 128 18.71 12.62 3.50
C ARG A 128 18.85 11.88 2.16
N VAL A 129 17.95 10.95 1.87
CA VAL A 129 17.99 10.17 0.61
C VAL A 129 17.73 11.08 -0.59
N TRP A 130 16.82 12.05 -0.45
CA TRP A 130 16.56 13.06 -1.46
C TRP A 130 17.79 13.91 -1.80
N GLN A 131 18.51 14.40 -0.80
CA GLN A 131 19.75 15.17 -1.01
C GLN A 131 20.82 14.34 -1.73
N LEU A 132 20.98 13.07 -1.36
CA LEU A 132 21.89 12.15 -2.04
C LEU A 132 21.47 11.91 -3.49
N LEU A 133 20.17 11.78 -3.76
CA LEU A 133 19.63 11.62 -5.11
C LEU A 133 19.94 12.83 -5.99
N LEU A 134 19.64 14.04 -5.49
CA LEU A 134 19.90 15.29 -6.20
C LEU A 134 21.37 15.44 -6.58
N GLU A 135 22.28 15.14 -5.67
CA GLU A 135 23.72 15.20 -5.96
C GLU A 135 24.13 14.11 -6.96
N ALA A 136 23.60 12.89 -6.81
CA ALA A 136 23.93 11.76 -7.69
C ALA A 136 23.52 12.00 -9.15
N VAL A 137 22.38 12.65 -9.40
CA VAL A 137 21.86 12.91 -10.75
C VAL A 137 22.17 14.31 -11.27
N LYS A 138 22.97 15.09 -10.54
CA LYS A 138 23.31 16.47 -10.88
C LYS A 138 23.94 16.56 -12.27
N GLY A 139 23.32 17.34 -13.15
CA GLY A 139 23.76 17.50 -14.53
C GLY A 139 23.41 16.31 -15.46
N LEU A 140 22.82 15.24 -14.94
CA LEU A 140 22.47 14.05 -15.72
C LEU A 140 21.07 14.13 -16.33
N CYS A 141 20.14 14.78 -15.63
CA CYS A 141 18.76 15.01 -16.04
C CYS A 141 18.11 16.15 -15.24
N THR A 142 16.95 16.61 -15.69
CA THR A 142 16.02 17.43 -14.90
C THR A 142 14.97 16.52 -14.27
N LEU A 143 14.92 16.49 -12.94
CA LEU A 143 13.82 15.85 -12.20
C LEU A 143 12.59 16.75 -12.19
N VAL A 144 11.43 16.20 -12.47
CA VAL A 144 10.15 16.91 -12.54
C VAL A 144 9.17 16.25 -11.59
N ASP A 145 8.58 17.04 -10.68
CA ASP A 145 7.58 16.53 -9.75
C ASP A 145 6.32 16.11 -10.51
N HIS A 146 6.04 14.81 -10.48
CA HIS A 146 4.84 14.20 -11.02
C HIS A 146 4.22 13.23 -10.00
N THR A 147 4.25 13.63 -8.73
CA THR A 147 3.71 12.91 -7.56
C THR A 147 2.35 12.25 -7.78
N THR A 148 1.46 12.94 -8.49
CA THR A 148 0.07 12.52 -8.68
C THR A 148 -0.18 11.79 -9.99
N LEU A 149 0.79 11.70 -10.90
CA LEU A 149 0.56 11.23 -12.27
C LEU A 149 0.00 9.80 -12.30
N ILE A 150 0.66 8.85 -11.65
CA ILE A 150 0.17 7.46 -11.58
C ILE A 150 -1.10 7.37 -10.71
N GLY A 151 -1.13 8.10 -9.58
CA GLY A 151 -2.24 8.05 -8.63
C GLY A 151 -3.57 8.54 -9.21
N TRP A 152 -3.57 9.72 -9.83
CA TRP A 152 -4.78 10.39 -10.32
C TRP A 152 -5.20 9.91 -11.71
N GLU A 153 -4.26 9.80 -12.65
CA GLU A 153 -4.59 9.47 -14.05
C GLU A 153 -4.83 7.97 -14.27
N LEU A 154 -4.15 7.11 -13.51
CA LEU A 154 -4.24 5.67 -13.72
C LEU A 154 -5.09 4.95 -12.67
N ARG A 155 -5.00 5.38 -11.40
CA ARG A 155 -5.50 4.59 -10.27
C ARG A 155 -6.81 5.08 -9.67
N ILE A 156 -7.30 6.29 -9.95
CA ILE A 156 -8.58 6.75 -9.36
C ILE A 156 -9.74 5.90 -9.86
N VAL A 157 -9.88 5.75 -11.18
CA VAL A 157 -10.93 4.92 -11.80
C VAL A 157 -10.48 3.46 -11.78
N LYS A 158 -11.29 2.61 -11.14
CA LYS A 158 -11.00 1.18 -10.98
C LYS A 158 -11.58 0.38 -12.13
N SER A 159 -10.82 -0.60 -12.61
CA SER A 159 -11.37 -1.66 -13.48
C SER A 159 -12.35 -2.56 -12.71
N GLU A 160 -13.18 -3.31 -13.43
CA GLU A 160 -14.12 -4.25 -12.80
C GLU A 160 -13.39 -5.32 -11.96
N THR A 161 -12.22 -5.75 -12.41
CA THR A 161 -11.35 -6.70 -11.67
C THR A 161 -10.85 -6.14 -10.34
N GLU A 162 -10.61 -4.83 -10.28
CA GLU A 162 -10.24 -4.13 -9.05
C GLU A 162 -11.47 -3.92 -8.15
N MET A 163 -12.60 -3.53 -8.74
CA MET A 163 -13.86 -3.39 -8.02
C MET A 163 -14.28 -4.69 -7.35
N ASN A 164 -14.09 -5.84 -7.99
CA ASN A 164 -14.34 -7.14 -7.38
C ASN A 164 -13.47 -7.40 -6.14
N LYS A 165 -12.20 -6.98 -6.16
CA LYS A 165 -11.32 -7.06 -4.99
C LYS A 165 -11.77 -6.12 -3.88
N ILE A 166 -12.16 -4.88 -4.21
CA ILE A 166 -12.70 -3.91 -3.25
C ILE A 166 -14.00 -4.41 -2.62
N ARG A 167 -14.92 -4.99 -3.40
CA ARG A 167 -16.16 -5.59 -2.89
C ARG A 167 -15.87 -6.74 -1.93
N LYS A 168 -14.88 -7.60 -2.26
CA LYS A 168 -14.43 -8.67 -1.36
C LYS A 168 -13.81 -8.09 -0.09
N ALA A 169 -12.98 -7.06 -0.18
CA ALA A 169 -12.42 -6.36 0.98
C ALA A 169 -13.53 -5.75 1.85
N ALA A 170 -14.58 -5.18 1.26
CA ALA A 170 -15.74 -4.65 2.00
C ALA A 170 -16.49 -5.75 2.76
N TYR A 171 -16.73 -6.90 2.13
CA TYR A 171 -17.29 -8.07 2.81
C TYR A 171 -16.41 -8.52 3.99
N LEU A 172 -15.09 -8.50 3.81
CA LEU A 172 -14.12 -8.80 4.86
C LEU A 172 -14.02 -7.72 5.93
N ALA A 173 -14.57 -6.52 5.72
CA ALA A 173 -14.63 -5.47 6.72
C ALA A 173 -15.88 -5.59 7.61
N ASP A 174 -17.02 -5.97 7.02
CA ASP A 174 -18.31 -6.07 7.72
C ASP A 174 -18.37 -7.24 8.70
N PHE A 175 -17.93 -8.42 8.29
CA PHE A 175 -18.08 -9.64 9.08
C PHE A 175 -17.26 -9.66 10.40
N PRO A 176 -16.00 -9.17 10.43
CA PRO A 176 -15.25 -9.09 11.67
C PRO A 176 -15.88 -8.19 12.73
N LEU A 177 -16.56 -7.10 12.32
CA LEU A 177 -17.30 -6.23 13.24
C LEU A 177 -18.36 -7.02 14.01
N VAL A 178 -19.15 -7.85 13.31
CA VAL A 178 -20.20 -8.68 13.94
C VAL A 178 -19.59 -9.66 14.95
N ARG A 179 -18.48 -10.33 14.59
CA ARG A 179 -17.81 -11.29 15.48
C ARG A 179 -17.21 -10.62 16.72
N ALA A 180 -16.52 -9.50 16.53
CA ALA A 180 -15.95 -8.72 17.62
C ALA A 180 -17.05 -8.22 18.58
N LEU A 181 -18.18 -7.80 18.03
CA LEU A 181 -19.33 -7.37 18.80
C LEU A 181 -19.90 -8.51 19.67
N ASN A 182 -20.02 -9.73 19.16
CA ASN A 182 -20.54 -10.86 19.95
C ASN A 182 -19.71 -11.18 21.20
N VAL A 183 -18.42 -10.86 21.21
CA VAL A 183 -17.53 -11.04 22.38
C VAL A 183 -17.40 -9.75 23.22
N ALA A 184 -17.91 -8.63 22.74
CA ALA A 184 -17.83 -7.33 23.39
C ALA A 184 -18.81 -7.21 24.58
N LYS A 185 -18.30 -7.39 25.80
CA LYS A 185 -19.06 -7.23 27.05
C LYS A 185 -18.21 -6.59 28.15
N PRO A 186 -18.81 -5.97 29.18
CA PRO A 186 -18.04 -5.39 30.28
C PRO A 186 -17.13 -6.46 30.92
N GLY A 187 -15.87 -6.11 31.13
CA GLY A 187 -14.83 -7.00 31.65
C GLY A 187 -14.15 -7.90 30.62
N ALA A 188 -14.62 -7.97 29.37
CA ALA A 188 -13.95 -8.72 28.30
C ALA A 188 -12.53 -8.16 28.04
N TYR A 189 -11.59 -9.01 27.64
CA TYR A 189 -10.25 -8.56 27.27
C TYR A 189 -10.26 -7.98 25.86
N GLU A 190 -9.66 -6.81 25.66
CA GLU A 190 -9.64 -6.14 24.35
C GLU A 190 -8.97 -6.98 23.26
N GLY A 191 -7.99 -7.81 23.63
CA GLY A 191 -7.31 -8.71 22.70
C GLY A 191 -8.23 -9.78 22.10
N ASP A 192 -9.28 -10.20 22.80
CA ASP A 192 -10.25 -11.16 22.27
C ASP A 192 -11.03 -10.55 21.10
N LEU A 193 -11.44 -9.29 21.24
CA LEU A 193 -12.12 -8.53 20.20
C LEU A 193 -11.19 -8.27 19.02
N TRP A 194 -9.93 -7.91 19.30
CA TRP A 194 -8.90 -7.72 18.27
C TRP A 194 -8.66 -9.00 17.47
N ARG A 195 -8.61 -10.15 18.15
CA ARG A 195 -8.47 -11.47 17.52
C ARG A 195 -9.65 -11.77 16.62
N GLU A 196 -10.88 -11.48 17.03
CA GLU A 196 -12.04 -11.64 16.15
C GLU A 196 -11.94 -10.74 14.91
N ILE A 197 -11.43 -9.51 15.05
CA ILE A 197 -11.29 -8.60 13.91
C ILE A 197 -10.27 -9.13 12.91
N VAL A 198 -9.02 -9.27 13.36
CA VAL A 198 -7.90 -9.64 12.50
C VAL A 198 -8.06 -11.08 12.01
N GLY A 199 -8.41 -12.01 12.90
CA GLY A 199 -8.60 -13.42 12.57
C GLY A 199 -9.68 -13.64 11.52
N THR A 200 -10.78 -12.88 11.56
CA THR A 200 -11.85 -13.03 10.56
C THR A 200 -11.43 -12.57 9.17
N VAL A 201 -10.61 -11.51 9.07
CA VAL A 201 -10.06 -11.07 7.77
C VAL A 201 -9.20 -12.20 7.19
N TYR A 202 -8.30 -12.77 7.99
CA TYR A 202 -7.45 -13.88 7.57
C TYR A 202 -8.23 -15.15 7.23
N ASP A 203 -9.24 -15.53 8.04
CA ASP A 203 -10.14 -16.65 7.77
C ASP A 203 -10.82 -16.52 6.39
N GLY A 204 -11.11 -15.27 5.99
CA GLY A 204 -11.73 -14.93 4.72
C GLY A 204 -10.77 -14.80 3.53
N GLY A 205 -9.48 -15.08 3.73
CA GLY A 205 -8.41 -14.96 2.74
C GLY A 205 -7.96 -13.51 2.47
N GLY A 206 -8.18 -12.62 3.44
CA GLY A 206 -7.67 -11.26 3.42
C GLY A 206 -6.25 -11.14 3.97
N ASP A 207 -5.80 -9.90 4.16
CA ASP A 207 -4.43 -9.57 4.56
C ASP A 207 -4.37 -8.38 5.54
N ASP A 208 -3.16 -8.00 5.94
CA ASP A 208 -2.92 -6.87 6.83
C ASP A 208 -3.35 -5.52 6.19
N PRO A 209 -4.03 -4.66 6.97
CA PRO A 209 -4.32 -3.30 6.55
C PRO A 209 -3.06 -2.43 6.54
N SER A 210 -3.02 -1.44 5.64
CA SER A 210 -1.87 -0.52 5.52
C SER A 210 -1.72 0.41 6.73
N ASN A 211 -2.77 0.58 7.52
CA ASN A 211 -2.75 1.25 8.81
C ASN A 211 -3.20 0.26 9.89
N GLU A 212 -2.68 0.39 11.11
CA GLU A 212 -3.18 -0.42 12.21
C GLU A 212 -4.67 -0.14 12.45
N ASN A 213 -5.43 -1.20 12.73
CA ASN A 213 -6.81 -1.04 13.16
C ASN A 213 -6.87 -0.22 14.47
N ILE A 214 -7.96 0.51 14.69
CA ILE A 214 -8.18 1.27 15.91
C ILE A 214 -9.27 0.56 16.68
N LEU A 215 -8.92 -0.06 17.80
CA LEU A 215 -9.88 -0.65 18.71
C LEU A 215 -9.51 -0.21 20.13
N VAL A 216 -10.29 0.71 20.68
CA VAL A 216 -10.00 1.37 21.95
C VAL A 216 -11.26 1.52 22.80
N PHE A 217 -11.09 1.51 24.13
CA PHE A 217 -12.20 1.38 25.08
C PHE A 217 -12.11 2.38 26.22
N GLY A 218 -13.26 2.64 26.86
CA GLY A 218 -13.35 3.48 28.05
C GLY A 218 -12.78 4.87 27.86
N ASN A 219 -11.84 5.25 28.71
CA ASN A 219 -11.17 6.55 28.60
C ASN A 219 -10.31 6.67 27.33
N LYS A 220 -9.86 5.54 26.75
CA LYS A 220 -9.18 5.53 25.43
C LYS A 220 -10.14 5.63 24.26
N ALA A 221 -11.47 5.53 24.47
CA ALA A 221 -12.46 5.56 23.39
C ALA A 221 -12.50 6.91 22.64
N VAL A 222 -11.80 7.94 23.12
CA VAL A 222 -11.61 9.23 22.44
C VAL A 222 -10.41 9.25 21.50
N LEU A 223 -9.52 8.25 21.56
CA LEU A 223 -8.32 8.19 20.75
C LEU A 223 -8.68 7.82 19.30
N PRO A 224 -8.35 8.67 18.30
CA PRO A 224 -8.65 8.41 16.90
C PRO A 224 -7.54 7.63 16.19
N ARG A 225 -6.61 7.02 16.94
CA ARG A 225 -5.43 6.31 16.43
C ARG A 225 -5.13 5.10 17.30
N TYR A 226 -4.36 4.17 16.75
CA TYR A 226 -3.88 2.99 17.47
C TYR A 226 -3.13 3.38 18.76
N SER A 227 -3.31 2.58 19.81
CA SER A 227 -2.55 2.71 21.05
C SER A 227 -2.24 1.32 21.62
N ALA A 228 -1.02 1.14 22.12
CA ALA A 228 -0.63 -0.06 22.83
C ALA A 228 -1.26 -0.15 24.24
N GLY A 229 -1.07 -1.29 24.90
CA GLY A 229 -1.57 -1.53 26.26
C GLY A 229 -3.05 -1.90 26.27
N ARG A 230 -3.35 -3.11 25.79
CA ARG A 230 -4.70 -3.67 25.81
C ARG A 230 -5.22 -3.80 27.24
N SER A 231 -6.46 -3.37 27.45
CA SER A 231 -7.12 -3.38 28.75
C SER A 231 -8.32 -4.33 28.75
N ARG A 232 -9.28 -4.08 29.65
CA ARG A 232 -10.60 -4.70 29.66
C ARG A 232 -11.66 -3.68 29.30
N VAL A 233 -12.67 -4.14 28.60
CA VAL A 233 -13.83 -3.36 28.16
C VAL A 233 -14.63 -2.86 29.36
N ASP A 234 -15.01 -1.57 29.38
CA ASP A 234 -15.82 -0.96 30.45
C ASP A 234 -17.26 -0.61 30.01
N ARG A 235 -17.43 0.42 29.17
CA ARG A 235 -18.67 1.14 28.85
C ARG A 235 -18.76 1.53 27.39
N GLN A 236 -17.64 1.70 26.67
CA GLN A 236 -17.64 2.17 25.29
C GLN A 236 -16.52 1.49 24.48
N VAL A 237 -16.81 1.22 23.21
CA VAL A 237 -15.87 0.81 22.17
C VAL A 237 -15.83 1.88 21.09
N THR A 238 -14.64 2.20 20.63
CA THR A 238 -14.41 2.92 19.37
C THR A 238 -13.64 1.99 18.46
N LEU A 239 -14.22 1.69 17.29
CA LEU A 239 -13.64 0.81 16.29
C LEU A 239 -13.50 1.52 14.93
N GLU A 240 -12.30 1.47 14.36
CA GLU A 240 -12.03 1.70 12.94
C GLU A 240 -11.15 0.55 12.45
N HIS A 241 -11.51 -0.04 11.32
CA HIS A 241 -10.85 -1.24 10.80
C HIS A 241 -10.99 -1.29 9.29
N ALA A 242 -10.04 -1.93 8.60
CA ALA A 242 -10.14 -2.19 7.18
C ALA A 242 -10.09 -3.68 6.86
N GLY A 243 -11.03 -4.12 6.03
CA GLY A 243 -10.90 -5.39 5.31
C GLY A 243 -9.93 -5.19 4.14
N VAL A 244 -9.09 -6.19 3.90
CA VAL A 244 -8.10 -6.17 2.81
C VAL A 244 -8.22 -7.43 2.00
N TYR A 245 -8.15 -7.29 0.68
CA TYR A 245 -8.07 -8.42 -0.21
C TYR A 245 -7.18 -8.08 -1.40
N LYS A 246 -6.03 -8.77 -1.52
CA LYS A 246 -5.11 -8.61 -2.65
C LYS A 246 -4.69 -7.14 -2.87
N PRO A 247 -3.90 -6.57 -1.96
CA PRO A 247 -3.81 -5.15 -1.50
C PRO A 247 -4.95 -4.14 -1.75
N TYR A 248 -6.19 -4.53 -2.04
CA TYR A 248 -7.30 -3.57 -2.07
C TYR A 248 -7.98 -3.48 -0.72
N HIS A 249 -8.21 -2.25 -0.25
CA HIS A 249 -8.77 -1.97 1.07
C HIS A 249 -10.23 -1.54 0.97
N ALA A 250 -10.99 -1.88 1.99
CA ALA A 250 -12.26 -1.26 2.30
C ALA A 250 -12.27 -0.90 3.79
N CYS A 251 -12.31 0.40 4.08
CA CYS A 251 -12.22 0.91 5.44
C CYS A 251 -13.61 1.16 6.02
N LEU A 252 -13.85 0.63 7.22
CA LEU A 252 -15.00 0.96 8.06
C LEU A 252 -14.59 2.04 9.06
N ILE A 253 -15.12 3.24 8.86
CA ILE A 253 -14.76 4.44 9.63
C ILE A 253 -15.52 4.47 10.96
N ILE A 254 -14.79 4.83 12.02
CA ILE A 254 -15.18 5.04 13.43
C ILE A 254 -16.65 4.76 13.79
N PHE A 255 -16.88 3.61 14.42
CA PHE A 255 -18.11 3.28 15.13
C PHE A 255 -17.92 3.47 16.64
N LYS A 256 -18.79 4.26 17.26
CA LYS A 256 -18.87 4.40 18.73
C LYS A 256 -20.02 3.56 19.26
N ILE A 257 -19.69 2.53 20.03
CA ILE A 257 -20.67 1.56 20.52
C ILE A 257 -20.65 1.58 22.04
N ARG A 258 -21.79 1.90 22.65
CA ARG A 258 -21.95 1.88 24.10
C ARG A 258 -22.32 0.47 24.54
N ILE A 259 -21.54 -0.08 25.46
CA ILE A 259 -21.77 -1.40 26.06
C ILE A 259 -22.49 -1.19 27.39
N SER A 260 -23.67 -1.79 27.54
CA SER A 260 -24.47 -1.70 28.77
C SER A 260 -24.64 -3.07 29.41
N LYS A 261 -24.74 -3.13 30.75
CA LYS A 261 -24.97 -4.37 31.51
C LYS A 261 -26.33 -5.03 31.23
N ARG A 262 -27.27 -4.35 30.56
CA ARG A 262 -28.69 -4.77 30.48
C ARG A 262 -29.21 -5.16 29.11
N LEU A 263 -28.43 -5.05 28.05
CA LEU A 263 -28.82 -5.55 26.73
C LEU A 263 -27.55 -5.93 25.96
N GLY A 264 -27.57 -7.12 25.37
CA GLY A 264 -26.74 -7.40 24.20
C GLY A 264 -26.90 -6.25 23.20
N ILE A 265 -25.82 -5.96 22.47
CA ILE A 265 -25.64 -4.81 21.56
C ILE A 265 -26.95 -4.21 21.08
N ASN A 266 -27.10 -2.90 21.31
CA ASN A 266 -28.27 -2.14 20.90
C ASN A 266 -28.48 -2.30 19.38
N LYS A 267 -29.36 -3.21 18.97
CA LYS A 267 -29.61 -3.62 17.57
C LYS A 267 -30.05 -2.47 16.67
N HIS A 268 -30.42 -1.32 17.24
CA HIS A 268 -30.84 -0.13 16.52
C HIS A 268 -29.72 0.65 15.82
N LEU A 269 -28.44 0.33 16.09
CA LEU A 269 -27.30 1.02 15.45
C LEU A 269 -26.86 0.41 14.10
N LEU A 270 -27.42 -0.73 13.69
CA LEU A 270 -27.07 -1.42 12.43
C LEU A 270 -28.33 -1.96 11.72
N PRO A 271 -29.26 -1.09 11.26
CA PRO A 271 -30.56 -1.52 10.74
C PRO A 271 -30.48 -2.35 9.44
N ASN A 272 -29.34 -2.35 8.73
CA ASN A 272 -29.20 -2.98 7.41
C ASN A 272 -28.27 -4.20 7.36
N LEU A 273 -27.76 -4.69 8.49
CA LEU A 273 -27.01 -5.95 8.53
C LEU A 273 -28.00 -7.13 8.49
N LYS A 274 -28.52 -7.44 7.29
CA LYS A 274 -29.09 -8.76 7.01
C LYS A 274 -27.97 -9.76 7.15
N ILE A 275 -27.96 -10.48 8.27
CA ILE A 275 -27.21 -11.73 8.40
C ILE A 275 -27.85 -12.68 7.39
N LEU A 276 -27.28 -12.76 6.19
CA LEU A 276 -27.55 -13.86 5.26
C LEU A 276 -26.85 -15.09 5.85
N GLY A 277 -27.55 -15.74 6.76
CA GLY A 277 -27.17 -17.04 7.30
C GLY A 277 -27.16 -18.08 6.19
N ARG A 278 -26.26 -19.04 6.35
CA ARG A 278 -26.36 -20.36 5.71
C ARG A 278 -27.69 -21.03 6.05
#